data_AF-R5EPJ8-F1
#
_entry.id   AF-R5EPJ8-F1
#
_cell.length_a   1.000
_cell.length_b   1.000
_cell.length_c   1.000
_cell.angle_alpha   90.00
_cell.angle_beta   90.00
_cell.angle_gamma   90.00
#
_symmetry.space_group_name_H-M   'P 1'
#
loop_
_entity.id
_entity.type
_entity.pdbx_description
1 polymer ?
#
loop_
_entity_poly.entity_id
_entity_poly.type
_entity_poly.pdbx_seq_one_letter_code
_entity_poly.pdbx_strand_id
1 'polypeptide(L)'
;MAIYIYMADGDEYYGSAKARSAYENLHEAYENAGWSDADIDQVLRIETPNNAFFNEKGIYNYHGGANVVFDDPDNLNWVISHSKG
;
A
#
# COMPACT_ATOMS: atom_id res chain seq x y z
N MET A 1 -4.96 14.83 2.07
CA MET A 1 -3.68 14.10 2.16
C MET A 1 -3.93 12.72 1.63
N ALA A 2 -3.08 12.22 0.73
CA ALA A 2 -3.18 10.85 0.24
C ALA A 2 -2.29 9.93 1.09
N ILE A 3 -2.73 8.70 1.33
CA ILE A 3 -2.05 7.68 2.14
C ILE A 3 -1.88 6.43 1.29
N TYR A 4 -0.63 6.00 1.11
CA TYR A 4 -0.30 4.76 0.45
C TYR A 4 0.45 3.85 1.40
N ILE A 5 -0.14 2.70 1.70
CA ILE A 5 0.44 1.64 2.50
C ILE A 5 0.97 0.56 1.55
N TYR A 6 2.28 0.35 1.54
CA TYR A 6 2.91 -0.73 0.78
C TYR A 6 3.72 -1.61 1.74
N MET A 7 3.39 -2.90 1.80
CA MET A 7 4.03 -3.84 2.73
C MET A 7 4.02 -5.23 2.13
N ALA A 8 5.15 -5.94 2.14
CA ALA A 8 5.16 -7.33 1.70
C ALA A 8 4.20 -8.18 2.57
N ASP A 9 3.40 -9.06 1.95
CA ASP A 9 2.46 -9.89 2.68
C ASP A 9 3.17 -10.81 3.68
N GLY A 10 4.28 -11.40 3.22
CA GLY A 10 5.15 -12.27 4.01
C GLY A 10 6.31 -11.55 4.72
N ASP A 11 6.19 -10.25 5.01
CA ASP A 11 7.16 -9.53 5.84
C ASP A 11 7.54 -10.36 7.08
N GLU A 12 8.83 -10.64 7.24
CA GLU A 12 9.31 -11.63 8.21
C GLU A 12 9.27 -11.13 9.66
N TYR A 13 9.15 -9.81 9.88
CA TYR A 13 9.13 -9.22 11.22
C TYR A 13 7.72 -9.00 11.74
N TYR A 14 6.82 -8.55 10.87
CA TYR A 14 5.49 -8.09 11.30
C TYR A 14 4.35 -8.73 10.51
N GLY A 15 4.62 -9.29 9.33
CA GLY A 15 3.59 -9.59 8.33
C GLY A 15 2.77 -8.36 7.96
N SER A 16 1.74 -8.54 7.13
CA SER A 16 0.90 -7.44 6.63
C SER A 16 -0.36 -7.14 7.46
N ALA A 17 -0.64 -7.92 8.52
CA ALA A 17 -1.91 -7.81 9.26
C ALA A 17 -2.13 -6.42 9.87
N LYS A 18 -1.07 -5.79 10.40
CA LYS A 18 -1.16 -4.43 10.95
C LYS A 18 -1.40 -3.37 9.87
N ALA A 19 -0.79 -3.53 8.69
CA ALA A 19 -1.02 -2.64 7.56
C ALA A 19 -2.47 -2.71 7.08
N ARG A 20 -3.04 -3.92 6.99
CA ARG A 20 -4.45 -4.14 6.64
C ARG A 20 -5.39 -3.50 7.66
N SER A 21 -5.17 -3.74 8.95
CA SER A 21 -5.99 -3.11 10.00
C SER A 21 -5.88 -1.58 9.99
N ALA A 22 -4.71 -1.01 9.70
CA ALA A 22 -4.56 0.43 9.54
C ALA A 22 -5.36 0.98 8.34
N TYR A 23 -5.33 0.28 7.20
CA TYR A 23 -6.15 0.62 6.04
C TYR A 23 -7.64 0.58 6.37
N GLU A 24 -8.12 -0.51 6.98
CA GLU A 24 -9.53 -0.70 7.34
C GLU A 24 -10.02 0.40 8.29
N ASN A 25 -9.25 0.72 9.34
CA ASN A 25 -9.60 1.79 10.29
C ASN A 25 -9.63 3.17 9.63
N LEU A 26 -8.74 3.45 8.66
CA LEU A 26 -8.75 4.70 7.90
C LEU A 26 -9.94 4.78 6.95
N HIS A 27 -10.24 3.68 6.25
CA HIS A 27 -11.40 3.57 5.38
C HIS A 27 -12.70 3.84 6.16
N GLU A 28 -12.88 3.16 7.29
CA GLU A 28 -14.03 3.34 8.17
C GLU A 28 -14.13 4.79 8.68
N ALA A 29 -12.99 5.43 8.98
CA ALA A 29 -12.98 6.83 9.40
C ALA A 29 -13.46 7.78 8.28
N TYR A 30 -13.12 7.51 7.01
CA TYR A 30 -13.62 8.27 5.87
C TYR A 30 -15.10 8.03 5.61
N GLU A 31 -15.56 6.78 5.66
CA GLU A 31 -16.98 6.42 5.53
C GLU A 31 -17.82 7.13 6.61
N ASN A 32 -17.35 7.12 7.87
CA ASN A 32 -17.99 7.81 8.98
C ASN A 32 -17.99 9.34 8.81
N ALA A 33 -17.06 9.89 8.02
CA ALA A 33 -17.04 11.30 7.63
C ALA A 33 -17.94 11.61 6.42
N GLY A 34 -18.65 10.61 5.87
CA GLY A 34 -19.60 10.73 4.77
C GLY A 34 -18.99 10.64 3.37
N TRP A 35 -17.77 10.10 3.25
CA TRP A 35 -17.12 9.88 1.95
C TRP A 35 -17.66 8.62 1.29
N SER A 36 -17.66 8.61 -0.05
CA SER A 36 -17.96 7.41 -0.82
C SER A 36 -16.71 6.58 -1.05
N ASP A 37 -16.85 5.26 -1.23
CA ASP A 37 -15.72 4.37 -1.58
C ASP A 37 -14.93 4.91 -2.78
N ALA A 38 -15.61 5.45 -3.78
CA ALA A 38 -14.97 6.01 -4.97
C ALA A 38 -14.11 7.26 -4.67
N ASP A 39 -14.48 8.06 -3.67
CA ASP A 39 -13.67 9.20 -3.20
C ASP A 39 -12.53 8.72 -2.31
N ILE A 40 -12.74 7.66 -1.53
CA ILE A 40 -11.72 7.05 -0.66
C ILE A 40 -10.63 6.39 -1.49
N ASP A 41 -10.98 5.63 -2.52
CA ASP A 41 -10.07 4.95 -3.45
C ASP A 41 -9.10 5.91 -4.15
N GLN A 42 -9.47 7.19 -4.27
CA GLN A 42 -8.58 8.22 -4.81
C GLN A 42 -7.46 8.57 -3.85
N VAL A 43 -7.69 8.53 -2.53
CA VAL A 43 -6.76 9.06 -1.52
C VAL A 43 -6.16 8.01 -0.58
N LEU A 44 -6.73 6.81 -0.52
CA LEU A 44 -6.28 5.74 0.37
C LEU A 44 -6.03 4.47 -0.45
N ARG A 45 -4.79 3.97 -0.43
CA ARG A 45 -4.41 2.74 -1.14
C ARG A 45 -3.60 1.83 -0.22
N ILE A 46 -3.86 0.53 -0.31
CA ILE A 46 -3.00 -0.51 0.26
C ILE A 46 -2.59 -1.50 -0.80
N GLU A 47 -1.33 -1.92 -0.77
CA GLU A 47 -0.86 -3.07 -1.54
C GLU A 47 -0.02 -3.98 -0.67
N THR A 48 -0.30 -5.28 -0.82
CA THR A 48 0.40 -6.34 -0.09
C THR A 48 0.83 -7.47 -1.03
N PRO A 49 1.86 -7.25 -1.87
CA PRO A 49 2.34 -8.28 -2.78
C PRO A 49 2.85 -9.50 -2.00
N ASN A 50 2.62 -10.68 -2.56
CA ASN A 50 3.04 -11.93 -1.95
C ASN A 50 4.52 -12.25 -2.25
N ASN A 51 5.02 -13.30 -1.63
CA ASN A 51 6.41 -13.73 -1.79
C ASN A 51 6.77 -14.08 -3.25
N ALA A 52 5.82 -14.60 -4.04
CA ALA A 52 6.08 -14.94 -5.44
C ALA A 52 6.46 -13.70 -6.27
N PHE A 53 5.76 -12.58 -6.08
CA PHE A 53 6.09 -11.30 -6.70
C PHE A 53 7.52 -10.83 -6.41
N PHE A 54 7.98 -10.97 -5.17
CA PHE A 54 9.34 -10.60 -4.77
C PHE A 54 10.38 -11.60 -5.29
N ASN A 55 10.07 -12.89 -5.24
CA ASN A 55 10.95 -13.96 -5.70
C ASN A 55 11.26 -13.86 -7.19
N GLU A 56 10.29 -13.48 -8.02
CA GLU A 56 10.48 -13.21 -9.46
C GLU A 56 11.51 -12.09 -9.72
N LYS A 57 11.73 -11.21 -8.73
CA LYS A 57 12.69 -10.10 -8.78
C LYS A 57 14.01 -10.43 -8.05
N GLY A 58 14.18 -11.67 -7.59
CA GLY A 58 15.35 -12.11 -6.83
C GLY A 58 15.42 -11.57 -5.40
N ILE A 59 14.29 -11.13 -4.83
CA ILE A 59 14.19 -10.56 -3.49
C ILE A 59 13.64 -11.61 -2.53
N TYR A 60 14.37 -11.87 -1.46
CA TYR A 60 14.03 -12.88 -0.44
C TYR A 60 14.06 -12.32 1.00
N ASN A 61 14.32 -11.02 1.15
CA ASN A 61 14.22 -10.27 2.40
C ASN A 61 13.00 -9.34 2.32
N TYR A 62 11.80 -9.87 2.50
CA TYR A 62 10.56 -9.17 2.16
C TYR A 62 10.36 -7.87 2.94
N HIS A 63 10.80 -7.82 4.21
CA HIS A 63 10.81 -6.59 5.00
C HIS A 63 11.63 -5.46 4.36
N GLY A 64 12.81 -5.77 3.82
CA GLY A 64 13.66 -4.81 3.10
C GLY A 64 13.31 -4.66 1.62
N GLY A 65 12.53 -5.60 1.08
CA GLY A 65 12.13 -5.70 -0.32
C GLY A 65 11.05 -4.71 -0.73
N ALA A 66 10.33 -4.12 0.23
CA ALA A 66 9.26 -3.16 -0.03
C ALA A 66 9.70 -1.90 -0.81
N ASN A 67 11.01 -1.65 -0.92
CA ASN A 67 11.57 -0.53 -1.71
C ASN A 67 11.23 -0.59 -3.21
N VAL A 68 10.86 -1.76 -3.74
CA VAL A 68 10.44 -1.93 -5.14
C VAL A 68 9.09 -1.31 -5.47
N VAL A 69 8.41 -0.68 -4.50
CA VAL A 69 7.12 0.00 -4.72
C VAL A 69 7.16 0.96 -5.92
N PHE A 70 8.29 1.63 -6.16
CA PHE A 70 8.44 2.58 -7.27
C PHE A 70 8.94 1.94 -8.57
N ASP A 71 9.28 0.65 -8.55
CA ASP A 71 9.62 -0.10 -9.77
C ASP A 71 8.35 -0.48 -10.56
N ASP A 72 7.17 -0.39 -9.94
CA ASP A 72 5.87 -0.54 -10.59
C ASP A 72 5.37 0.83 -11.10
N PRO A 73 5.16 1.01 -12.41
CA PRO A 73 4.70 2.26 -12.98
C PRO A 73 3.35 2.74 -12.44
N ASP A 74 2.42 1.83 -12.10
CA ASP A 74 1.10 2.22 -11.60
C ASP A 74 1.19 2.77 -10.18
N ASN A 75 2.13 2.25 -9.38
CA ASN A 75 2.41 2.74 -8.04
C ASN A 75 3.12 4.09 -8.07
N LEU A 76 4.12 4.23 -8.93
CA LEU A 76 4.81 5.50 -9.16
C LEU A 76 3.85 6.58 -9.66
N ASN A 77 3.01 6.26 -10.65
CA ASN A 77 2.05 7.20 -11.22
C ASN A 77 1.01 7.67 -10.18
N TRP A 78 0.54 6.76 -9.32
CA TRP A 78 -0.38 7.11 -8.23
C TRP A 78 0.30 8.05 -7.22
N VAL A 79 1.56 7.82 -6.85
CA VAL A 79 2.29 8.72 -5.94
C VAL A 79 2.54 10.09 -6.58
N ILE A 80 2.87 10.12 -7.88
CA ILE A 80 3.10 11.38 -8.61
C ILE A 80 1.81 12.20 -8.77
N SER A 81 0.65 11.55 -8.99
CA SER A 81 -0.62 12.27 -9.11
C SER A 81 -1.04 12.97 -7.82
N HIS A 82 -0.54 12.52 -6.66
CA HIS A 82 -0.82 13.08 -5.34
C HIS A 82 0.33 13.91 -4.74
N SER A 83 1.50 13.90 -5.37
CA SER A 83 2.63 14.76 -5.02
C SER A 83 2.65 15.99 -5.91
N LYS A 84 1.65 16.85 -5.76
CA LYS A 84 1.72 18.22 -6.26
C LYS A 84 1.89 19.19 -5.11
N GLY A 85 3.06 19.85 -5.11
CA GLY A 85 3.27 21.16 -4.51
C GLY A 85 3.00 22.26 -5.52
#